data_AF-A0A832MKI9-F1
#
_entry.id   AF-A0A832MKI9-F1
#
_cell.length_a   1.000
_cell.length_b   1.000
_cell.length_c   1.000
_cell.angle_alpha   90.00
_cell.angle_beta   90.00
_cell.angle_gamma   90.00
#
_symmetry.space_group_name_H-M   'P 1'
#
loop_
_entity.id
_entity.type
_entity.pdbx_description
1 polymer ?
#
loop_
_entity_poly.entity_id
_entity_poly.type
_entity_poly.pdbx_seq_one_letter_code
_entity_poly.pdbx_strand_id
1 'polypeptide(L)'
;MASHAEDSLVDVIVLLKKTPSEPFLRSLQSKVGSFRIKSQWTIVSGIAASLTPAQIRALSLMDDVIQIEYDAPVYACLNTATYWYGIQKARTDFGLDGDRDGSPTTYSKDDIVIAIIDTGIDPNHVDLDGGKIIGWKDFVNGKTTPYDDNGHGTHCASIATGTGEGNSNYKGVAPGAALVGVKVLDSSGSGSLSTVTDGINWAVTNKNVYGIEILSLSLGTS
;
A
#
# COMPACT_ATOMS: atom_id res chain seq x y z
N MET A 1 -4.04 8.58 -41.84
CA MET A 1 -4.77 8.39 -40.57
C MET A 1 -3.82 8.58 -39.39
N ALA A 2 -3.31 9.80 -39.16
CA ALA A 2 -2.26 10.06 -38.14
C ALA A 2 -2.57 11.24 -37.21
N SER A 3 -3.81 11.76 -37.19
CA SER A 3 -4.14 13.04 -36.54
C SER A 3 -4.83 12.92 -35.18
N HIS A 4 -5.16 11.72 -34.69
CA HIS A 4 -5.92 11.57 -33.43
C HIS A 4 -5.06 11.38 -32.17
N ALA A 5 -3.76 11.08 -32.31
CA ALA A 5 -2.88 10.84 -31.17
C ALA A 5 -2.18 12.10 -30.64
N GLU A 6 -2.10 13.19 -31.42
CA GLU A 6 -1.40 14.41 -30.99
C GLU A 6 -2.23 15.32 -30.08
N ASP A 7 -3.56 15.21 -30.11
CA ASP A 7 -4.47 16.05 -29.31
C ASP A 7 -5.02 15.34 -28.06
N SER A 8 -4.73 14.04 -27.88
CA SER A 8 -5.18 13.31 -26.68
C SER A 8 -4.42 13.80 -25.45
N LEU A 9 -5.14 14.28 -24.45
CA LEU A 9 -4.54 14.69 -23.18
C LEU A 9 -3.99 13.47 -22.42
N VAL A 10 -2.78 13.62 -21.91
CA VAL A 10 -2.10 12.66 -21.05
C VAL A 10 -1.91 13.33 -19.70
N ASP A 11 -2.31 12.63 -18.65
CA ASP A 11 -2.08 13.08 -17.30
C ASP A 11 -0.63 12.81 -16.89
N VAL A 12 0.05 13.82 -16.39
CA VAL A 12 1.46 13.76 -16.02
C VAL A 12 1.76 14.53 -14.74
N ILE A 13 2.83 14.13 -14.07
CA ILE A 13 3.49 14.88 -13.01
C ILE A 13 4.70 15.60 -13.63
N VAL A 14 4.77 16.92 -13.49
CA VAL A 14 5.88 17.75 -13.95
C VAL A 14 6.67 18.25 -12.75
N LEU A 15 7.91 17.80 -12.61
CA LEU A 15 8.87 18.29 -11.62
C LEU A 15 9.60 19.51 -12.17
N LEU A 16 9.72 20.55 -11.35
CA LEU A 16 10.19 21.89 -11.73
C LEU A 16 11.40 22.28 -10.88
N LYS A 17 12.35 23.03 -11.46
CA LYS A 17 13.52 23.54 -10.74
C LYS A 17 13.19 24.59 -9.69
N LYS A 18 11.99 25.17 -9.76
CA LYS A 18 11.53 26.27 -8.89
C LYS A 18 10.10 26.01 -8.43
N THR A 19 9.76 26.55 -7.27
CA THR A 19 8.40 26.48 -6.73
C THR A 19 7.39 27.02 -7.75
N PRO A 20 6.31 26.27 -8.04
CA PRO A 20 5.36 26.60 -9.10
C PRO A 20 4.45 27.79 -8.74
N SER A 21 4.98 29.01 -8.69
CA SER A 21 4.13 30.19 -8.49
C SER A 21 3.22 30.45 -9.69
N GLU A 22 2.04 31.05 -9.45
CA GLU A 22 1.09 31.44 -10.51
C GLU A 22 1.74 32.19 -11.69
N PRO A 23 2.58 33.24 -11.47
CA PRO A 23 3.27 33.91 -12.57
C PRO A 23 4.20 32.99 -13.36
N PHE A 24 4.89 32.08 -12.68
CA PHE A 24 5.80 31.14 -13.31
C PHE A 24 5.05 30.09 -14.15
N LEU A 25 3.96 29.53 -13.62
CA LEU A 25 3.11 28.58 -14.35
C LEU A 25 2.48 29.21 -15.59
N ARG A 26 2.01 30.47 -15.50
CA ARG A 26 1.53 31.23 -16.66
C ARG A 26 2.63 31.43 -17.70
N SER A 27 3.87 31.62 -17.26
CA SER A 27 5.02 31.73 -18.18
C SER A 27 5.35 30.42 -18.89
N LEU A 28 5.07 29.26 -18.27
CA LEU A 28 5.18 27.96 -18.94
C LEU A 28 4.05 27.78 -19.95
N GLN A 29 2.81 28.03 -19.54
CA GLN A 29 1.63 27.94 -20.41
C GLN A 29 1.69 28.90 -21.61
N SER A 30 2.27 30.09 -21.47
CA SER A 30 2.44 31.01 -22.60
C SER A 30 3.44 30.51 -23.65
N LYS A 31 4.41 29.67 -23.25
CA LYS A 31 5.42 29.09 -24.14
C LYS A 31 4.96 27.81 -24.82
N VAL A 32 4.17 26.97 -24.14
CA VAL A 32 3.74 25.65 -24.68
C VAL A 32 2.25 25.58 -25.03
N GLY A 33 1.50 26.66 -24.80
CA GLY A 33 0.05 26.67 -24.88
C GLY A 33 -0.62 26.32 -23.55
N SER A 34 -1.90 26.68 -23.43
CA SER A 34 -2.69 26.42 -22.21
C SER A 34 -2.85 24.92 -21.97
N PHE A 35 -2.68 24.50 -20.71
CA PHE A 35 -2.91 23.12 -20.25
C PHE A 35 -3.55 23.15 -18.88
N ARG A 36 -4.28 22.07 -18.54
CA ARG A 36 -5.02 22.00 -17.28
C ARG A 36 -4.09 21.56 -16.16
N ILE A 37 -3.92 22.39 -15.15
CA ILE A 37 -3.26 22.02 -13.90
C ILE A 37 -4.31 21.40 -12.99
N LYS A 38 -4.09 20.16 -12.57
CA LYS A 38 -4.94 19.44 -11.62
C LYS A 38 -4.54 19.75 -10.17
N SER A 39 -3.24 19.86 -9.92
CA SER A 39 -2.69 20.09 -8.59
C SER A 39 -1.34 20.77 -8.68
N GLN A 40 -1.00 21.52 -7.64
CA GLN A 40 0.26 22.24 -7.50
C GLN A 40 0.83 21.96 -6.11
N TRP A 41 2.13 21.69 -6.02
CA TRP A 41 2.79 21.41 -4.76
C TRP A 41 3.95 22.36 -4.51
N THR A 42 4.16 22.71 -3.24
CA THR A 42 5.28 23.56 -2.80
C THR A 42 6.38 22.75 -2.12
N ILE A 43 6.03 21.65 -1.46
CA ILE A 43 6.96 20.73 -0.78
C ILE A 43 7.82 19.94 -1.78
N VAL A 44 7.22 19.53 -2.89
CA VAL A 44 7.90 19.06 -4.09
C VAL A 44 7.58 20.09 -5.16
N SER A 45 8.60 20.75 -5.70
CA SER A 45 8.39 21.80 -6.72
C SER A 45 7.85 21.15 -8.00
N GLY A 46 6.53 21.08 -8.15
CA GLY A 46 5.91 20.37 -9.26
C GLY A 46 4.40 20.56 -9.36
N ILE A 47 3.84 20.04 -10.45
CA ILE A 47 2.40 20.07 -10.75
C ILE A 47 1.91 18.73 -11.31
N ALA A 48 0.66 18.37 -11.02
CA ALA A 48 -0.09 17.40 -11.82
C ALA A 48 -0.83 18.16 -12.92
N ALA A 49 -0.72 17.72 -14.17
CA ALA A 49 -1.36 18.40 -15.29
C ALA A 49 -1.82 17.42 -16.38
N SER A 50 -2.88 17.81 -17.10
CA SER A 50 -3.30 17.14 -18.33
C SER A 50 -2.72 17.90 -19.52
N LEU A 51 -1.82 17.27 -20.26
CA LEU A 51 -1.02 17.88 -21.34
C LEU A 51 -1.14 17.05 -22.62
N THR A 52 -1.10 17.69 -23.79
CA THR A 52 -0.96 16.95 -25.05
C THR A 52 0.48 16.43 -25.22
N PRO A 53 0.72 15.38 -26.03
CA PRO A 53 2.06 14.93 -26.36
C PRO A 53 2.97 16.03 -26.90
N ALA A 54 2.42 16.98 -27.67
CA ALA A 54 3.17 18.14 -28.16
C ALA A 54 3.61 19.07 -27.01
N GLN A 55 2.73 19.31 -26.03
CA GLN A 55 3.04 20.10 -24.84
C GLN A 55 4.05 19.41 -23.93
N ILE A 56 3.93 18.09 -23.73
CA ILE A 56 4.90 17.28 -22.97
C ILE A 56 6.29 17.39 -23.60
N ARG A 57 6.39 17.21 -24.92
CA ARG A 57 7.66 17.37 -25.64
C ARG A 57 8.23 18.78 -25.47
N ALA A 58 7.41 19.81 -25.65
CA ALA A 58 7.83 21.20 -25.50
C ALA A 58 8.30 21.53 -24.07
N LEU A 59 7.58 21.06 -23.05
CA LEU A 59 7.96 21.24 -21.64
C LEU A 59 9.23 20.48 -21.28
N SER A 60 9.41 19.24 -21.78
CA SER A 60 10.59 18.42 -21.48
C SER A 60 11.91 19.03 -21.96
N LEU A 61 11.85 19.97 -22.91
CA LEU A 61 13.01 20.70 -23.44
C LEU A 61 13.28 22.00 -22.69
N MET A 62 12.45 22.38 -21.71
CA MET A 62 12.63 23.62 -20.96
C MET A 62 13.60 23.44 -19.81
N ASP A 63 14.50 24.41 -19.65
CA ASP A 63 15.48 24.37 -18.56
C ASP A 63 14.83 24.43 -17.16
N ASP A 64 13.63 25.01 -17.02
CA ASP A 64 12.93 25.05 -15.73
C ASP A 64 12.21 23.72 -15.37
N VAL A 65 12.15 22.74 -16.28
CA VAL A 65 11.55 21.41 -16.06
C VAL A 65 12.65 20.40 -15.76
N ILE A 66 12.53 19.66 -14.65
CA ILE A 66 13.45 18.60 -14.26
C ILE A 66 13.06 17.30 -14.96
N GLN A 67 11.79 16.94 -14.84
CA GLN A 67 11.28 15.64 -15.29
C GLN A 67 9.77 15.72 -15.53
N ILE A 68 9.29 14.92 -16.46
CA ILE A 68 7.86 14.67 -16.67
C ILE A 68 7.63 13.18 -16.57
N GLU A 69 6.74 12.77 -15.68
CA GLU A 69 6.34 11.38 -15.46
C GLU A 69 4.85 11.20 -15.76
N TYR A 70 4.46 10.02 -16.24
CA TYR A 70 3.05 9.71 -16.42
C TYR A 70 2.31 9.62 -15.07
N ASP A 71 1.18 10.33 -14.94
CA ASP A 71 0.30 10.30 -13.76
C ASP A 71 -0.56 9.03 -13.82
N ALA A 72 0.09 7.89 -13.58
CA ALA A 72 -0.51 6.58 -13.71
C ALA A 72 -1.49 6.29 -12.56
N PRO A 73 -2.69 5.75 -12.83
CA PRO A 73 -3.54 5.23 -11.77
C PRO A 73 -2.84 4.06 -11.05
N VAL A 74 -2.86 4.07 -9.72
CA VAL A 74 -2.37 2.96 -8.89
C VAL A 74 -3.54 2.07 -8.48
N TYR A 75 -3.33 0.76 -8.50
CA TYR A 75 -4.34 -0.24 -8.14
C TYR A 75 -3.75 -1.26 -7.16
N ALA A 76 -4.61 -1.92 -6.37
CA ALA A 76 -4.24 -3.11 -5.63
C ALA A 76 -4.00 -4.27 -6.62
N CYS A 77 -2.75 -4.71 -6.75
CA CYS A 77 -2.30 -5.63 -7.81
C CYS A 77 -2.04 -7.07 -7.35
N LEU A 78 -2.70 -7.55 -6.30
CA LEU A 78 -2.38 -8.85 -5.68
C LEU A 78 -2.47 -10.04 -6.65
N ASN A 79 -3.51 -10.12 -7.49
CA ASN A 79 -3.69 -11.21 -8.46
C ASN A 79 -2.54 -11.28 -9.49
N THR A 80 -2.05 -10.11 -9.91
CA THR A 80 -0.97 -9.97 -10.87
C THR A 80 0.35 -10.31 -10.19
N ALA A 81 0.60 -9.75 -9.01
CA ALA A 81 1.80 -10.03 -8.23
C ALA A 81 1.93 -11.52 -7.87
N THR A 82 0.84 -12.18 -7.46
CA THR A 82 0.87 -13.61 -7.11
C THR A 82 1.23 -14.51 -8.29
N TYR A 83 0.85 -14.13 -9.51
CA TYR A 83 1.27 -14.82 -10.72
C TYR A 83 2.75 -14.57 -11.05
N TRP A 84 3.16 -13.30 -11.15
CA TRP A 84 4.52 -12.93 -11.59
C TRP A 84 5.62 -13.34 -10.62
N TYR A 85 5.37 -13.29 -9.31
CA TYR A 85 6.33 -13.72 -8.29
C TYR A 85 6.24 -15.22 -7.97
N GLY A 86 5.46 -15.98 -8.74
CA GLY A 86 5.39 -17.44 -8.60
C GLY A 86 4.68 -17.92 -7.33
N ILE A 87 3.95 -17.06 -6.62
CA ILE A 87 3.23 -17.42 -5.39
C ILE A 87 2.13 -18.45 -5.68
N GLN A 88 1.40 -18.28 -6.78
CA GLN A 88 0.40 -19.27 -7.19
C GLN A 88 1.06 -20.63 -7.45
N LYS A 89 2.19 -20.64 -8.16
CA LYS A 89 2.95 -21.85 -8.46
C LYS A 89 3.51 -22.49 -7.19
N ALA A 90 4.00 -21.70 -6.23
CA ALA A 90 4.51 -22.21 -4.97
C ALA A 90 3.42 -22.95 -4.16
N ARG A 91 2.21 -22.38 -4.10
CA ARG A 91 1.04 -23.01 -3.48
C ARG A 91 0.63 -24.29 -4.20
N THR A 92 0.49 -24.26 -5.53
CA THR A 92 0.01 -25.42 -6.29
C THR A 92 1.01 -26.57 -6.33
N ASP A 93 2.29 -26.26 -6.46
CA ASP A 93 3.30 -27.28 -6.72
C ASP A 93 3.89 -27.88 -5.43
N PHE A 94 3.88 -27.10 -4.34
CA PHE A 94 4.52 -27.48 -3.08
C PHE A 94 3.58 -27.42 -1.87
N GLY A 95 2.32 -26.99 -2.03
CA GLY A 95 1.38 -26.87 -0.92
C GLY A 95 1.75 -25.81 0.10
N LEU A 96 2.57 -24.81 -0.28
CA LEU A 96 3.07 -23.79 0.64
C LEU A 96 2.07 -22.64 0.80
N ASP A 97 1.24 -22.69 1.84
CA ASP A 97 0.25 -21.66 2.13
C ASP A 97 0.35 -21.05 3.53
N GLY A 98 1.27 -21.52 4.37
CA GLY A 98 1.50 -21.03 5.72
C GLY A 98 0.88 -21.87 6.83
N ASP A 99 0.02 -22.83 6.49
CA ASP A 99 -0.41 -23.90 7.40
C ASP A 99 0.80 -24.84 7.62
N ARG A 100 1.19 -25.04 8.87
CA ARG A 100 2.27 -25.97 9.23
C ARG A 100 1.81 -27.09 10.14
N ASP A 101 0.68 -26.92 10.82
CA ASP A 101 0.15 -27.92 11.73
C ASP A 101 -0.79 -28.94 11.03
N GLY A 102 -1.17 -28.65 9.78
CA GLY A 102 -2.02 -29.49 8.93
C GLY A 102 -3.51 -29.31 9.18
N SER A 103 -3.92 -28.23 9.84
CA SER A 103 -5.30 -27.93 10.20
C SER A 103 -5.84 -26.75 9.38
N PRO A 104 -6.31 -26.96 8.13
CA PRO A 104 -6.52 -25.91 7.13
C PRO A 104 -7.68 -24.94 7.42
N THR A 105 -8.42 -25.16 8.51
CA THR A 105 -9.56 -24.34 8.92
C THR A 105 -9.37 -23.71 10.31
N THR A 106 -8.20 -23.90 10.92
CA THR A 106 -7.85 -23.31 12.20
C THR A 106 -6.53 -22.59 12.07
N TYR A 107 -6.26 -21.66 12.98
CA TYR A 107 -5.03 -20.88 12.96
C TYR A 107 -4.43 -20.96 14.35
N SER A 108 -3.15 -21.29 14.42
CA SER A 108 -2.46 -21.48 15.68
C SER A 108 -1.09 -20.82 15.67
N LYS A 109 -0.42 -20.84 16.82
CA LYS A 109 0.97 -20.39 16.95
C LYS A 109 1.98 -21.36 16.31
N ASP A 110 1.52 -22.54 15.88
CA ASP A 110 2.35 -23.58 15.27
C ASP A 110 2.38 -23.45 13.72
N ASP A 111 1.49 -22.62 13.16
CA ASP A 111 1.53 -22.14 11.78
C ASP A 111 2.60 -21.06 11.56
N ILE A 112 2.76 -20.61 10.32
CA ILE A 112 3.42 -19.32 10.07
C ILE A 112 2.61 -18.21 10.72
N VAL A 113 3.24 -17.40 11.55
CA VAL A 113 2.57 -16.26 12.20
C VAL A 113 3.20 -14.94 11.77
N ILE A 114 2.37 -14.05 11.22
CA ILE A 114 2.75 -12.72 10.77
C ILE A 114 2.15 -11.67 11.71
N ALA A 115 3.01 -10.85 12.31
CA ALA A 115 2.57 -9.68 13.06
C ALA A 115 2.44 -8.46 12.12
N ILE A 116 1.23 -7.93 12.00
CA ILE A 116 0.92 -6.72 11.22
C ILE A 116 0.97 -5.53 12.19
N ILE A 117 2.01 -4.69 12.04
CA ILE A 117 2.24 -3.50 12.86
C ILE A 117 1.73 -2.29 12.08
N ASP A 118 0.47 -1.88 12.30
CA ASP A 118 -0.25 -0.98 11.40
C ASP A 118 -1.46 -0.26 12.08
N THR A 119 -2.52 0.08 11.35
CA THR A 119 -3.76 0.71 11.86
C THR A 119 -4.70 -0.27 12.57
N GLY A 120 -4.37 -1.56 12.60
CA GLY A 120 -5.20 -2.62 13.17
C GLY A 120 -5.65 -3.62 12.11
N ILE A 121 -6.58 -4.50 12.48
CA ILE A 121 -7.14 -5.52 11.59
C ILE A 121 -8.62 -5.68 11.93
N ASP A 122 -9.51 -5.60 10.95
CA ASP A 122 -10.93 -5.94 11.12
C ASP A 122 -11.11 -7.45 11.27
N PRO A 123 -11.51 -7.95 12.46
CA PRO A 123 -11.70 -9.38 12.70
C PRO A 123 -12.95 -9.95 12.02
N ASN A 124 -13.83 -9.11 11.46
CA ASN A 124 -15.07 -9.54 10.80
C ASN A 124 -14.97 -9.53 9.27
N HIS A 125 -13.81 -9.16 8.72
CA HIS A 125 -13.60 -9.24 7.29
C HIS A 125 -13.57 -10.72 6.89
N VAL A 126 -14.39 -11.11 5.91
CA VAL A 126 -14.58 -12.51 5.47
C VAL A 126 -13.28 -13.25 5.09
N ASP A 127 -12.24 -12.51 4.69
CA ASP A 127 -10.93 -13.10 4.37
C ASP A 127 -9.99 -13.27 5.58
N LEU A 128 -10.34 -12.70 6.74
CA LEU A 128 -9.49 -12.57 7.93
C LEU A 128 -10.20 -12.99 9.23
N ASP A 129 -11.44 -13.45 9.13
CA ASP A 129 -12.23 -13.94 10.25
C ASP A 129 -11.83 -15.38 10.63
N GLY A 130 -12.75 -16.15 11.24
CA GLY A 130 -12.52 -17.58 11.52
C GLY A 130 -11.40 -17.88 12.53
N GLY A 131 -10.99 -16.89 13.33
CA GLY A 131 -9.94 -17.05 14.34
C GLY A 131 -8.51 -16.82 13.83
N LYS A 132 -8.33 -16.27 12.63
CA LYS A 132 -7.00 -16.00 12.06
C LYS A 132 -6.15 -15.04 12.89
N ILE A 133 -6.77 -14.09 13.58
CA ILE A 133 -6.11 -13.17 14.51
C ILE A 133 -5.96 -13.84 15.87
N ILE A 134 -4.81 -14.48 16.10
CA ILE A 134 -4.50 -15.25 17.32
C ILE A 134 -3.88 -14.39 18.45
N GLY A 135 -3.48 -13.16 18.13
CA GLY A 135 -2.92 -12.21 19.10
C GLY A 135 -3.25 -10.77 18.74
N TRP A 136 -3.37 -9.91 19.75
CA TRP A 136 -3.76 -8.51 19.58
C TRP A 136 -3.12 -7.59 20.60
N LYS A 137 -2.66 -6.43 20.14
CA LYS A 137 -2.23 -5.32 20.98
C LYS A 137 -2.54 -3.98 20.34
N ASP A 138 -3.14 -3.09 21.13
CA ASP A 138 -3.43 -1.72 20.73
C ASP A 138 -2.60 -0.74 21.58
N PHE A 139 -1.72 0.03 20.93
CA PHE A 139 -0.94 1.11 21.53
C PHE A 139 -1.54 2.50 21.31
N VAL A 140 -2.63 2.60 20.55
CA VAL A 140 -3.29 3.88 20.22
C VAL A 140 -4.44 4.14 21.19
N ASN A 141 -5.39 3.21 21.27
CA ASN A 141 -6.59 3.37 22.12
C ASN A 141 -6.64 2.34 23.26
N GLY A 142 -5.68 1.43 23.34
CA GLY A 142 -5.60 0.44 24.41
C GLY A 142 -6.73 -0.59 24.42
N LYS A 143 -7.46 -0.79 23.31
CA LYS A 143 -8.55 -1.77 23.26
C LYS A 143 -8.02 -3.19 23.29
N THR A 144 -8.74 -4.07 23.96
CA THR A 144 -8.36 -5.49 24.12
C THR A 144 -8.86 -6.39 22.99
N THR A 145 -9.76 -5.88 22.14
CA THR A 145 -10.31 -6.62 20.99
C THR A 145 -9.80 -6.03 19.69
N PRO A 146 -9.53 -6.86 18.65
CA PRO A 146 -9.12 -6.38 17.33
C PRO A 146 -10.16 -5.47 16.68
N TYR A 147 -9.67 -4.49 15.95
CA TYR A 147 -10.43 -3.59 15.07
C TYR A 147 -9.46 -2.86 14.15
N ASP A 148 -10.00 -2.25 13.10
CA ASP A 148 -9.30 -1.30 12.25
C ASP A 148 -10.25 -0.13 11.95
N ASP A 149 -9.84 1.08 12.29
CA ASP A 149 -10.61 2.32 12.11
C ASP A 149 -10.06 3.19 10.97
N ASN A 150 -9.17 2.63 10.15
CA ASN A 150 -8.64 3.23 8.93
C ASN A 150 -8.83 2.31 7.71
N GLY A 151 -8.48 1.03 7.84
CA GLY A 151 -8.58 0.01 6.79
C GLY A 151 -7.24 -0.39 6.16
N HIS A 152 -6.18 0.41 6.32
CA HIS A 152 -4.85 0.12 5.75
C HIS A 152 -4.24 -1.18 6.29
N GLY A 153 -4.30 -1.39 7.61
CA GLY A 153 -3.80 -2.60 8.25
C GLY A 153 -4.58 -3.85 7.85
N THR A 154 -5.91 -3.76 7.73
CA THR A 154 -6.75 -4.85 7.21
C THR A 154 -6.39 -5.21 5.77
N HIS A 155 -6.13 -4.21 4.92
CA HIS A 155 -5.71 -4.42 3.54
C HIS A 155 -4.31 -5.07 3.46
N CYS A 156 -3.36 -4.64 4.30
CA CYS A 156 -2.05 -5.28 4.38
C CYS A 156 -2.14 -6.73 4.89
N ALA A 157 -2.99 -6.97 5.89
CA ALA A 157 -3.24 -8.31 6.43
C ALA A 157 -3.85 -9.24 5.38
N SER A 158 -4.83 -8.78 4.58
CA SER A 158 -5.45 -9.60 3.54
C SER A 158 -4.50 -9.92 2.38
N ILE A 159 -3.61 -9.00 2.01
CA ILE A 159 -2.53 -9.30 1.06
C ILE A 159 -1.65 -10.43 1.57
N ALA A 160 -1.28 -10.39 2.86
CA ALA A 160 -0.42 -11.39 3.45
C ALA A 160 -1.13 -12.75 3.58
N THR A 161 -2.35 -12.79 4.13
CA THR A 161 -2.95 -14.04 4.63
C THR A 161 -4.44 -14.21 4.32
N GLY A 162 -5.03 -13.34 3.49
CA GLY A 162 -6.43 -13.39 3.13
C GLY A 162 -6.82 -14.74 2.52
N THR A 163 -7.88 -15.36 3.03
CA THR A 163 -8.36 -16.68 2.55
C THR A 163 -8.86 -16.63 1.10
N GLY A 164 -9.24 -15.44 0.62
CA GLY A 164 -9.86 -15.24 -0.68
C GLY A 164 -11.30 -15.77 -0.74
N GLU A 165 -11.97 -15.90 0.40
CA GLU A 165 -13.39 -16.25 0.49
C GLU A 165 -14.27 -15.18 -0.16
N GLY A 166 -13.98 -13.90 0.09
CA GLY A 166 -14.69 -12.79 -0.53
C GLY A 166 -14.46 -12.71 -2.04
N ASN A 167 -13.25 -13.03 -2.49
CA ASN A 167 -12.91 -13.17 -3.92
C ASN A 167 -11.61 -13.94 -4.12
N SER A 168 -11.69 -15.13 -4.74
CA SER A 168 -10.54 -16.00 -4.97
C SER A 168 -9.39 -15.37 -5.77
N ASN A 169 -9.66 -14.32 -6.58
CA ASN A 169 -8.62 -13.58 -7.31
C ASN A 169 -7.71 -12.77 -6.38
N TYR A 170 -8.18 -12.42 -5.19
CA TYR A 170 -7.45 -11.63 -4.19
C TYR A 170 -7.01 -12.47 -2.99
N LYS A 171 -6.89 -13.79 -3.16
CA LYS A 171 -6.33 -14.67 -2.15
C LYS A 171 -4.90 -14.22 -1.80
N GLY A 172 -4.64 -14.07 -0.50
CA GLY A 172 -3.37 -13.65 0.07
C GLY A 172 -2.21 -14.58 -0.28
N VAL A 173 -0.99 -14.13 0.02
CA VAL A 173 0.24 -14.87 -0.27
C VAL A 173 0.28 -16.20 0.49
N ALA A 174 0.02 -16.16 1.80
CA ALA A 174 0.03 -17.30 2.71
C ALA A 174 -1.33 -17.42 3.42
N PRO A 175 -2.37 -17.94 2.73
CA PRO A 175 -3.74 -17.96 3.27
C PRO A 175 -3.93 -18.90 4.48
N GLY A 176 -3.02 -19.85 4.71
CA GLY A 176 -3.00 -20.73 5.90
C GLY A 176 -2.28 -20.11 7.09
N ALA A 177 -1.58 -18.98 6.92
CA ALA A 177 -0.88 -18.33 8.02
C ALA A 177 -1.82 -17.65 9.02
N ALA A 178 -1.40 -17.61 10.28
CA ALA A 178 -2.03 -16.91 11.38
C ALA A 178 -1.52 -15.46 11.49
N LEU A 179 -2.31 -14.62 12.17
CA LEU A 179 -2.06 -13.19 12.32
C LEU A 179 -1.94 -12.77 13.79
N VAL A 180 -1.06 -11.81 14.03
CA VAL A 180 -1.05 -10.99 15.24
C VAL A 180 -1.25 -9.53 14.84
N GLY A 181 -2.30 -8.88 15.33
CA GLY A 181 -2.53 -7.46 15.07
C GLY A 181 -1.87 -6.57 16.13
N VAL A 182 -1.03 -5.64 15.69
CA VAL A 182 -0.37 -4.66 16.58
C VAL A 182 -0.69 -3.25 16.08
N LYS A 183 -1.70 -2.62 16.66
CA LYS A 183 -2.13 -1.28 16.27
C LYS A 183 -1.18 -0.23 16.85
N VAL A 184 -0.49 0.49 15.96
CA VAL A 184 0.43 1.59 16.28
C VAL A 184 0.11 2.88 15.52
N LEU A 185 -0.79 2.80 14.53
CA LEU A 185 -1.28 3.94 13.76
C LEU A 185 -2.75 4.23 14.11
N ASP A 186 -3.13 5.49 14.17
CA ASP A 186 -4.49 5.95 14.46
C ASP A 186 -5.42 5.86 13.24
N SER A 187 -6.66 6.35 13.39
CA SER A 187 -7.67 6.32 12.32
C SER A 187 -7.31 7.15 11.09
N SER A 188 -6.36 8.08 11.21
CA SER A 188 -5.82 8.84 10.06
C SER A 188 -4.65 8.12 9.37
N GLY A 189 -4.23 6.95 9.88
CA GLY A 189 -3.04 6.26 9.42
C GLY A 189 -1.73 6.85 9.98
N SER A 190 -1.82 7.69 11.01
CA SER A 190 -0.66 8.38 11.58
C SER A 190 -0.23 7.76 12.90
N GLY A 191 1.06 7.80 13.20
CA GLY A 191 1.61 7.33 14.47
C GLY A 191 2.99 7.91 14.74
N SER A 192 3.46 7.76 15.97
CA SER A 192 4.79 8.22 16.37
C SER A 192 5.82 7.09 16.23
N LEU A 193 7.08 7.43 15.97
CA LEU A 193 8.18 6.44 15.98
C LEU A 193 8.27 5.71 17.32
N SER A 194 7.96 6.37 18.44
CA SER A 194 7.86 5.72 19.75
C SER A 194 6.79 4.64 19.78
N THR A 195 5.58 4.93 19.30
CA THR A 195 4.48 3.95 19.27
C THR A 195 4.80 2.75 18.37
N VAL A 196 5.44 3.00 17.22
CA VAL A 196 5.91 1.93 16.32
C VAL A 196 6.98 1.08 17.01
N THR A 197 7.94 1.73 17.71
CA THR A 197 9.00 1.04 18.46
C THR A 197 8.41 0.18 19.59
N ASP A 198 7.41 0.69 20.31
CA ASP A 198 6.67 -0.06 21.33
C ASP A 198 5.96 -1.28 20.73
N GLY A 199 5.38 -1.13 19.55
CA GLY A 199 4.77 -2.22 18.78
C GLY A 199 5.76 -3.33 18.42
N ILE A 200 6.92 -2.96 17.86
CA ILE A 200 8.00 -3.91 17.54
C ILE A 200 8.48 -4.61 18.80
N ASN A 201 8.76 -3.85 19.86
CA ASN A 201 9.25 -4.40 21.12
C ASN A 201 8.26 -5.41 21.72
N TRP A 202 6.96 -5.10 21.68
CA TRP A 202 5.92 -6.01 22.14
C TRP A 202 5.85 -7.28 21.28
N ALA A 203 5.90 -7.16 19.95
CA ALA A 203 5.85 -8.31 19.06
C ALA A 203 7.06 -9.25 19.28
N VAL A 204 8.26 -8.70 19.43
CA VAL A 204 9.49 -9.48 19.72
C VAL A 204 9.40 -10.14 21.11
N THR A 205 8.89 -9.43 22.11
CA THR A 205 8.73 -9.97 23.47
C THR A 205 7.73 -11.12 23.52
N ASN A 206 6.65 -11.03 22.72
CA ASN A 206 5.59 -12.03 22.67
C ASN A 206 5.80 -13.07 21.57
N LYS A 207 6.98 -13.08 20.92
CA LYS A 207 7.31 -13.97 19.80
C LYS A 207 6.96 -15.42 20.10
N ASN A 208 7.42 -15.95 21.23
CA ASN A 208 7.21 -17.36 21.59
C ASN A 208 5.79 -17.66 22.08
N VAL A 209 5.05 -16.64 22.52
CA VAL A 209 3.66 -16.79 22.99
C VAL A 209 2.74 -17.05 21.80
N TYR A 210 2.91 -16.26 20.74
CA TYR A 210 2.06 -16.32 19.55
C TYR A 210 2.72 -17.00 18.34
N GLY A 211 3.97 -17.46 18.45
CA GLY A 211 4.69 -18.08 17.32
C GLY A 211 5.16 -17.09 16.25
N ILE A 212 5.29 -15.80 16.55
CA ILE A 212 5.59 -14.75 15.56
C ILE A 212 6.94 -15.02 14.87
N GLU A 213 6.92 -15.13 13.54
CA GLU A 213 8.12 -15.31 12.73
C GLU A 213 8.43 -14.08 11.87
N ILE A 214 7.40 -13.31 11.51
CA ILE A 214 7.48 -12.21 10.56
C ILE A 214 6.86 -10.96 11.18
N LEU A 215 7.55 -9.81 11.05
CA LEU A 215 6.97 -8.50 11.31
C LEU A 215 6.75 -7.79 9.97
N SER A 216 5.54 -7.29 9.73
CA SER A 216 5.21 -6.47 8.56
C SER A 216 4.94 -5.03 8.99
N LEU A 217 5.69 -4.10 8.41
CA LEU A 217 5.61 -2.66 8.68
C LEU A 217 5.44 -1.90 7.36
N SER A 218 4.19 -1.70 6.95
CA SER A 218 3.85 -0.94 5.74
C SER A 218 3.73 0.56 6.03
N LEU A 219 4.76 1.11 6.69
CA LEU A 219 4.78 2.48 7.20
C LEU A 219 6.20 3.06 7.19
N GLY A 220 6.33 4.38 7.27
CA GLY A 220 7.62 5.07 7.22
C GLY A 220 7.52 6.56 7.57
N THR A 221 8.65 7.24 7.56
CA THR A 221 8.76 8.69 7.74
C THR A 221 9.40 9.31 6.50
N SER A 222 9.14 10.60 6.24
CA SER A 222 9.61 11.37 5.09
C SER A 222 10.43 12.58 5.52
#